data_AF-A0A941D4I4-F1
#
_entry.id   AF-A0A941D4I4-F1
#
_cell.length_a   1.000
_cell.length_b   1.000
_cell.length_c   1.000
_cell.angle_alpha   90.00
_cell.angle_beta   90.00
_cell.angle_gamma   90.00
#
_symmetry.space_group_name_H-M   'P 1'
#
loop_
_entity.id
_entity.type
_entity.pdbx_description
1 polymer ?
#
loop_
_entity_poly.entity_id
_entity_poly.type
_entity_poly.pdbx_seq_one_letter_code
_entity_poly.pdbx_strand_id
1 'polypeptide(L)'
;MTKTIAELQREMAQAMDHEEYELAAKLRDQIAALTPGSMIRVQQPGQMGVGTDTQAVRPPKGWKPPPKPDLMTRNHKPRGGKR
;
A
#
# COMPACT_ATOMS: atom_id res chain seq x y z
N MET A 1 5.13 -26.80 -6.85
CA MET A 1 5.61 -26.81 -5.46
C MET A 1 5.96 -25.38 -5.08
N THR A 2 5.17 -24.73 -4.23
CA THR A 2 5.46 -23.37 -3.75
C THR A 2 6.48 -23.46 -2.63
N LYS A 3 7.71 -22.96 -2.86
CA LYS A 3 8.72 -22.85 -1.82
C LYS A 3 8.27 -21.86 -0.74
N THR A 4 8.59 -22.15 0.52
CA THR A 4 8.27 -21.25 1.63
C THR A 4 9.28 -20.09 1.69
N ILE A 5 8.91 -18.98 2.35
CA ILE A 5 9.83 -17.83 2.51
C ILE A 5 11.13 -18.24 3.23
N ALA A 6 11.04 -19.14 4.21
CA ALA A 6 12.19 -19.65 4.95
C ALA A 6 13.16 -20.45 4.06
N GLU A 7 12.65 -21.19 3.08
CA GLU A 7 13.48 -21.92 2.11
C GLU A 7 14.22 -20.95 1.19
N LEU A 8 13.52 -19.93 0.67
CA LEU A 8 14.13 -18.89 -0.18
C LEU A 8 15.23 -18.12 0.56
N GLN A 9 15.06 -17.84 1.86
CA GLN A 9 16.08 -17.20 2.69
C GLN A 9 17.33 -18.06 2.85
N ARG A 10 17.17 -19.37 3.01
CA ARG A 10 18.31 -20.31 3.10
C ARG A 10 19.07 -20.41 1.78
N GLU A 11 18.35 -20.50 0.67
CA GLU A 11 18.96 -20.51 -0.67
C GLU A 11 19.69 -19.20 -0.96
N MET A 12 19.16 -18.06 -0.50
CA MET A 12 19.81 -16.76 -0.66
C MET A 12 21.12 -16.70 0.13
N ALA A 13 21.14 -17.21 1.37
CA ALA A 13 22.38 -17.27 2.17
C ALA A 13 23.44 -18.14 1.49
N GLN A 14 23.06 -19.32 0.98
CA GLN A 14 23.96 -20.18 0.22
C GLN A 14 24.52 -19.49 -1.03
N ALA A 15 23.68 -18.78 -1.77
CA ALA A 15 24.12 -18.02 -2.94
C ALA A 15 25.11 -16.90 -2.57
N MET A 16 24.96 -16.27 -1.40
CA MET A 16 25.94 -15.29 -0.90
C MET A 16 27.27 -15.93 -0.55
N ASP A 17 27.25 -17.10 0.10
CA ASP A 17 28.46 -17.86 0.44
C ASP A 17 29.24 -18.31 -0.80
N HIS A 18 28.52 -18.56 -1.91
CA HIS A 18 29.09 -18.91 -3.21
C HIS A 18 29.39 -17.71 -4.13
N GLU A 19 29.24 -16.47 -3.63
CA GLU A 19 29.43 -15.23 -4.40
C GLU A 19 28.52 -15.10 -5.65
N GLU A 20 27.38 -15.79 -5.66
CA GLU A 20 26.37 -15.73 -6.71
C GLU A 20 25.36 -14.60 -6.46
N TYR A 21 25.84 -13.36 -6.54
CA TYR A 21 25.06 -12.16 -6.21
C TYR A 21 23.80 -11.98 -7.07
N GLU A 22 23.87 -12.35 -8.35
CA GLU A 22 22.71 -12.30 -9.27
C GLU A 22 21.59 -13.25 -8.84
N LEU A 23 21.96 -14.44 -8.36
CA LEU A 23 20.99 -15.42 -7.87
C LEU A 23 20.35 -14.90 -6.57
N ALA A 24 21.17 -14.40 -5.65
CA ALA A 24 20.67 -13.82 -4.40
C ALA A 24 19.76 -12.61 -4.63
N ALA A 25 20.04 -11.76 -5.62
CA ALA A 25 19.16 -10.65 -6.00
C ALA A 25 17.78 -11.15 -6.44
N LYS A 26 17.72 -12.18 -7.29
CA LYS A 26 16.45 -12.80 -7.72
C LYS A 26 15.68 -13.39 -6.55
N LEU A 27 16.36 -14.09 -5.64
CA LEU A 27 15.73 -14.65 -4.44
C LEU A 27 15.19 -13.56 -3.50
N ARG A 28 15.93 -12.46 -3.33
CA ARG A 28 15.48 -11.29 -2.56
C ARG A 28 14.19 -10.73 -3.11
N ASP A 29 14.08 -10.58 -4.43
CA ASP A 29 12.88 -10.04 -5.06
C ASP A 29 11.69 -11.01 -4.96
N GLN A 30 11.93 -12.33 -5.03
CA GLN A 30 10.91 -13.34 -4.75
C GLN A 30 10.40 -13.29 -3.30
N ILE A 31 11.31 -13.11 -2.32
CA ILE A 31 10.95 -12.93 -0.91
C ILE A 31 10.13 -11.65 -0.72
N ALA A 32 10.53 -10.54 -1.37
CA ALA A 32 9.82 -9.28 -1.30
C ALA A 32 8.40 -9.36 -1.89
N ALA A 33 8.21 -10.14 -2.96
CA ALA A 33 6.90 -10.38 -3.57
C ALA A 33 5.97 -11.21 -2.68
N LEU A 34 6.52 -12.16 -1.90
CA LEU A 34 5.76 -13.02 -0.99
C LEU A 34 5.51 -12.38 0.38
N THR A 35 6.26 -11.35 0.76
CA THR A 35 6.14 -10.69 2.06
C THR A 35 5.04 -9.63 2.02
N PRO A 36 3.90 -9.80 2.73
CA PRO A 36 2.85 -8.80 2.78
C PRO A 36 3.34 -7.56 3.53
N GLY A 37 3.25 -6.39 2.87
CA GLY A 37 3.62 -5.11 3.49
C GLY A 37 5.06 -4.67 3.26
N SER A 38 5.76 -5.18 2.24
CA SER A 38 6.97 -4.53 1.76
C SER A 38 6.67 -3.03 1.55
N MET A 39 7.46 -2.16 2.20
CA MET A 39 7.15 -0.73 2.35
C MET A 39 7.09 0.04 1.02
N ILE A 40 7.41 -0.62 -0.09
CA ILE A 40 7.43 -0.07 -1.43
C ILE A 40 6.23 -0.66 -2.18
N ARG A 41 5.13 0.10 -2.23
CA ARG A 41 4.03 -0.24 -3.13
C ARG A 41 4.51 -0.07 -4.57
N VAL A 42 4.33 -1.11 -5.38
CA VAL A 42 4.58 -1.01 -6.83
C VAL A 42 3.70 0.09 -7.39
N GLN A 43 4.30 1.07 -8.08
CA GLN A 43 3.56 2.12 -8.77
C GLN A 43 2.69 1.50 -9.86
N GLN A 44 1.41 1.80 -9.84
CA GLN A 44 0.46 1.32 -10.84
C GLN A 44 0.36 2.36 -11.97
N PRO A 45 0.49 1.99 -13.25
CA PRO A 45 0.30 2.91 -14.36
C PRO A 45 -1.11 3.53 -14.30
N GLY A 46 -1.19 4.86 -14.43
CA GLY A 46 -2.44 5.62 -14.30
C GLY A 46 -2.76 6.15 -12.89
N GLN A 47 -1.98 5.77 -11.87
CA GLN A 47 -2.07 6.34 -10.51
C GLN A 47 -1.10 7.52 -10.29
N MET A 48 -0.31 7.94 -11.28
CA MET A 48 0.57 9.12 -11.18
C MET A 48 -0.25 10.42 -11.24
N GLY A 49 -0.89 10.78 -10.13
CA GLY A 49 -1.49 12.09 -9.90
C GLY A 49 -0.74 12.81 -8.77
N VAL A 50 -0.75 14.14 -8.78
CA VAL A 50 -0.27 14.92 -7.64
C VAL A 50 -1.06 14.48 -6.40
N GLY A 51 -0.39 13.87 -5.42
CA GLY A 51 -1.00 13.40 -4.17
C GLY A 51 -0.93 11.88 -3.91
N THR A 52 -0.47 11.06 -4.87
CA THR A 52 -0.42 9.58 -4.73
C THR A 52 0.58 9.10 -3.67
N ASP A 53 1.59 9.90 -3.36
CA ASP A 53 2.57 9.61 -2.29
C ASP A 53 2.15 10.13 -0.90
N THR A 54 0.95 10.70 -0.78
CA THR A 54 0.49 11.22 0.52
C THR A 54 0.14 10.05 1.43
N GLN A 55 0.83 9.94 2.57
CA GLN A 55 0.40 9.01 3.62
C GLN A 55 -1.03 9.37 4.05
N ALA A 56 -1.96 8.44 3.86
CA ALA A 56 -3.32 8.60 4.36
C ALA A 56 -3.28 8.58 5.90
N VAL A 57 -3.52 9.73 6.53
CA VAL A 57 -3.71 9.80 7.99
C VAL A 57 -4.97 9.01 8.33
N ARG A 58 -4.79 7.80 8.88
CA ARG A 58 -5.89 6.98 9.36
C ARG A 58 -6.31 7.50 10.73
N PRO A 59 -7.57 7.96 10.90
CA PRO A 59 -8.04 8.38 12.21
C PRO A 59 -8.06 7.19 13.19
N PRO A 60 -7.88 7.44 14.50
CA PRO A 60 -7.88 6.38 15.49
C PRO A 60 -9.24 5.67 15.56
N LYS A 61 -9.24 4.42 16.05
CA LYS A 61 -10.45 3.60 16.17
C LYS A 61 -11.51 4.32 17.01
N GLY A 62 -12.68 4.55 16.44
CA GLY A 62 -13.80 5.23 17.11
C GLY A 62 -13.87 6.74 16.90
N TRP A 63 -12.93 7.33 16.15
CA TRP A 63 -13.03 8.74 15.77
C TRP A 63 -14.24 8.99 14.87
N LYS A 64 -15.07 9.96 15.25
CA LYS A 64 -16.17 10.46 14.42
C LYS A 64 -15.86 11.91 14.03
N PRO A 65 -15.93 12.27 12.73
CA PRO A 65 -15.75 13.65 12.32
C PRO A 65 -16.80 14.54 12.98
N PRO A 66 -16.46 15.79 13.34
CA PRO A 66 -17.45 16.74 13.82
C PRO A 66 -18.51 17.01 12.74
N PRO A 67 -19.76 17.33 13.13
CA PRO A 67 -20.78 17.71 12.18
C PRO A 67 -20.34 18.95 11.39
N LYS A 68 -20.75 19.03 10.11
CA LYS A 68 -20.49 20.22 9.30
C LYS A 68 -21.10 21.43 9.99
N PRO A 69 -20.37 22.55 10.15
CA PRO A 69 -20.96 23.76 10.68
C PRO A 69 -22.16 24.18 9.83
N ASP A 70 -23.16 24.76 10.46
CA ASP A 70 -24.27 25.37 9.75
C ASP A 70 -23.69 26.44 8.80
N LEU A 71 -24.06 26.37 7.53
CA LEU A 71 -23.59 27.29 6.51
C LEU A 71 -24.15 28.71 6.73
N MET A 72 -25.12 28.88 7.65
CA MET A 72 -25.77 30.16 7.98
C MET A 72 -26.27 30.88 6.72
N THR A 73 -26.54 30.14 5.64
CA THR A 73 -26.98 30.69 4.36
C THR A 73 -28.50 30.71 4.29
N ARG A 74 -29.08 31.91 4.17
CA ARG A 74 -30.53 32.13 4.01
C ARG A 74 -31.00 31.87 2.59
N ASN A 75 -30.76 30.68 2.04
CA ASN A 75 -31.51 30.15 0.90
C ASN A 75 -30.92 28.82 0.48
N HIS A 76 -31.66 27.71 0.58
CA HIS A 76 -31.66 26.67 -0.45
C HIS A 76 -32.90 25.80 -0.26
N LYS A 77 -33.89 25.98 -1.14
CA LYS A 77 -34.92 24.97 -1.40
C LYS A 77 -34.19 23.65 -1.75
N PRO A 78 -34.60 22.48 -1.21
CA PRO A 78 -34.07 21.22 -1.68
C PRO A 78 -34.40 21.09 -3.17
N ARG A 79 -33.37 21.01 -4.02
CA ARG A 79 -33.58 20.63 -5.41
C ARG A 79 -33.93 19.16 -5.42
N GLY A 80 -35.23 18.90 -5.49
CA GLY A 80 -35.90 17.67 -5.92
C GLY A 80 -35.14 16.37 -5.64
N GLY A 81 -35.52 15.68 -4.57
CA GLY A 81 -35.41 14.23 -4.59
C GLY A 81 -36.35 13.68 -5.66
N LYS A 82 -35.81 13.01 -6.68
CA LYS A 82 -36.49 11.89 -7.34
C LYS A 82 -35.53 11.03 -8.16
N ARG A 83 -35.61 9.73 -7.83
CA ARG A 83 -35.15 8.51 -8.52
C ARG A 83 -33.68 8.15 -8.37
#